data_AF-A0A265E4N7-F1
#
_entry.id   AF-A0A265E4N7-F1
#
_cell.length_a   1.000
_cell.length_b   1.000
_cell.length_c   1.000
_cell.angle_alpha   90.00
_cell.angle_beta   90.00
_cell.angle_gamma   90.00
#
_symmetry.space_group_name_H-M   'P 1'
#
loop_
_entity.id
_entity.type
_entity.pdbx_description
1 polymer ?
#
loop_
_entity_poly.entity_id
_entity_poly.type
_entity_poly.pdbx_seq_one_letter_code
_entity_poly.pdbx_strand_id
1 'polypeptide(L)'
;MKKAFVTLFVFSALVFGACSDTSNELEGEAFSVFSWTPDIAPGDIASDNFNPSSSLEFDFKSSDTVEVTSQGKTFEGDYSLENDTLSLDLKNEDGEESLAMEFRDFTPHEQNEKLYTGTISKLDIKTDGRHRVGSNFSLDGYVGFYKSN
;
A
#
# COMPACT_ATOMS: atom_id res chain seq x y z
N MET A 1 -13.61 62.14 -30.04
CA MET A 1 -12.65 61.02 -29.92
C MET A 1 -11.68 61.32 -28.78
N LYS A 2 -11.77 60.61 -27.66
CA LYS A 2 -10.73 60.57 -26.61
C LYS A 2 -10.68 59.13 -26.10
N LYS A 3 -9.51 58.51 -26.26
CA LYS A 3 -9.17 57.16 -25.81
C LYS A 3 -8.70 57.23 -24.36
N ALA A 4 -9.13 56.31 -23.51
CA ALA A 4 -8.45 55.92 -22.27
C ALA A 4 -9.05 54.57 -21.84
N PHE A 5 -8.37 53.48 -22.18
CA PHE A 5 -7.46 52.73 -21.31
C PHE A 5 -8.18 51.73 -20.39
N VAL A 6 -8.17 50.50 -20.91
CA VAL A 6 -8.29 49.19 -20.27
C VAL A 6 -7.66 49.14 -18.89
N THR A 7 -8.38 48.62 -17.89
CA THR A 7 -7.76 47.84 -16.82
C THR A 7 -8.74 46.79 -16.31
N LEU A 8 -8.60 45.59 -16.84
CA LEU A 8 -9.27 44.36 -16.41
C LEU A 8 -8.52 43.86 -15.17
N PHE A 9 -9.05 44.08 -13.97
CA PHE A 9 -8.54 43.42 -12.76
C PHE A 9 -9.15 42.02 -12.69
N VAL A 10 -8.50 41.05 -13.33
CA VAL A 10 -8.72 39.64 -13.06
C VAL A 10 -8.03 39.35 -11.72
N PHE A 11 -8.82 39.31 -10.65
CA PHE A 11 -8.39 38.72 -9.39
C PHE A 11 -8.29 37.20 -9.62
N SER A 12 -7.12 36.74 -10.04
CA SER A 12 -6.77 35.32 -10.02
C SER A 12 -6.70 34.88 -8.56
N ALA A 13 -7.82 34.38 -8.04
CA ALA A 13 -7.81 33.55 -6.85
C ALA A 13 -7.07 32.26 -7.22
N LEU A 14 -5.75 32.27 -7.06
CA LEU A 14 -4.97 31.06 -6.83
C LEU A 14 -5.42 30.49 -5.49
N VAL A 15 -6.57 29.83 -5.50
CA VAL A 15 -6.84 28.78 -4.53
C VAL A 15 -5.84 27.69 -4.91
N PHE A 16 -4.67 27.70 -4.25
CA PHE A 16 -3.94 26.47 -4.01
C PHE A 16 -4.87 25.62 -3.14
N GLY A 17 -5.84 24.99 -3.79
CA GLY A 17 -6.43 23.78 -3.28
C GLY A 17 -5.24 22.86 -3.14
N ALA A 18 -4.80 22.63 -1.91
CA ALA A 18 -4.26 21.34 -1.57
C ALA A 18 -5.40 20.36 -1.88
N CYS A 19 -5.51 19.96 -3.14
CA CYS A 19 -5.97 18.64 -3.49
C CYS A 19 -4.92 17.72 -2.87
N SER A 20 -5.04 17.46 -1.58
CA SER A 20 -4.80 16.09 -1.13
C SER A 20 -5.91 15.31 -1.80
N ASP A 21 -5.70 14.94 -3.06
CA ASP A 21 -6.39 13.81 -3.65
C ASP A 21 -5.99 12.64 -2.75
N THR A 22 -6.76 12.43 -1.67
CA THR A 22 -6.85 11.15 -0.98
C THR A 22 -7.63 10.20 -1.90
N SER A 23 -7.25 10.14 -3.18
CA SER A 23 -7.50 8.96 -3.98
C SER A 23 -6.69 7.88 -3.29
N ASN A 24 -7.37 6.86 -2.77
CA ASN A 24 -6.69 5.71 -2.21
C ASN A 24 -5.92 5.05 -3.37
N GLU A 25 -4.63 5.36 -3.51
CA GLU A 25 -3.79 4.97 -4.66
C GLU A 25 -3.64 3.44 -4.78
N LEU A 26 -4.11 2.70 -3.78
CA LEU A 26 -4.11 1.25 -3.75
C LEU A 26 -5.39 0.65 -4.32
N GLU A 27 -6.50 1.40 -4.43
CA GLU A 27 -7.76 0.87 -4.93
C GLU A 27 -7.62 0.31 -6.35
N GLY A 28 -7.99 -0.95 -6.53
CA GLY A 28 -7.89 -1.71 -7.77
C GLY A 28 -6.51 -2.31 -8.05
N GLU A 29 -5.55 -2.17 -7.13
CA GLU A 29 -4.19 -2.69 -7.28
C GLU A 29 -4.01 -4.01 -6.53
N ALA A 30 -3.20 -4.89 -7.12
CA ALA A 30 -2.79 -6.14 -6.49
C ALA A 30 -1.27 -6.15 -6.31
N PHE A 31 -0.79 -6.62 -5.16
CA PHE A 31 0.62 -6.62 -4.80
C PHE A 31 1.08 -7.98 -4.31
N SER A 32 2.21 -8.42 -4.84
CA SER A 32 3.02 -9.49 -4.27
C SER A 32 3.84 -8.94 -3.09
N VAL A 33 3.65 -9.50 -1.89
CA VAL A 33 4.29 -9.02 -0.65
C VAL A 33 5.41 -9.95 -0.19
N PHE A 34 6.62 -9.43 -0.05
CA PHE A 34 7.82 -10.21 0.25
C PHE A 34 8.72 -9.51 1.28
N SER A 35 9.61 -10.27 1.92
CA SER A 35 10.62 -9.69 2.80
C SER A 35 11.61 -8.87 1.99
N TRP A 36 11.77 -7.60 2.35
CA TRP A 36 12.73 -6.71 1.70
C TRP A 36 14.07 -6.76 2.43
N THR A 37 15.15 -7.03 1.69
CA THR A 37 16.50 -7.07 2.24
C THR A 37 17.37 -5.96 1.64
N PRO A 38 18.30 -5.39 2.42
CA PRO A 38 19.20 -4.34 1.95
C PRO A 38 20.25 -4.86 0.95
N ASP A 39 20.35 -6.17 0.73
CA ASP A 39 21.34 -6.79 -0.15
C ASP A 39 20.91 -6.80 -1.63
N ILE A 40 19.68 -6.36 -1.95
CA ILE A 40 19.20 -6.24 -3.33
C ILE A 40 19.93 -5.07 -3.99
N ALA A 41 20.67 -5.33 -5.08
CA ALA A 41 21.44 -4.29 -5.74
C ALA A 41 20.51 -3.26 -6.42
N PRO A 42 20.83 -1.96 -6.38
CA PRO A 42 20.04 -0.91 -7.04
C PRO A 42 19.72 -1.18 -8.52
N GLY A 43 20.68 -1.74 -9.26
CA GLY A 43 20.50 -2.09 -10.67
C GLY A 43 19.51 -3.24 -10.89
N ASP A 44 19.36 -4.14 -9.92
CA ASP A 44 18.38 -5.22 -9.98
C ASP A 44 16.99 -4.71 -9.65
N ILE A 45 16.86 -3.75 -8.71
CA ILE A 45 15.59 -3.13 -8.35
C ILE A 45 15.02 -2.32 -9.52
N ALA A 46 15.85 -1.56 -10.21
CA ALA A 46 15.44 -0.74 -11.35
C ALA A 46 15.22 -1.55 -12.65
N SER A 47 15.48 -2.86 -12.63
CA SER A 47 15.38 -3.73 -13.80
C SER A 47 13.92 -4.10 -14.09
N ASP A 48 13.54 -4.11 -15.36
CA ASP A 48 12.26 -4.67 -15.83
C ASP A 48 12.10 -6.17 -15.48
N ASN A 49 13.21 -6.84 -15.16
CA ASN A 49 13.22 -8.25 -14.75
C ASN A 49 13.12 -8.44 -13.23
N PHE A 50 12.93 -7.38 -12.45
CA PHE A 50 12.69 -7.51 -11.02
C PHE A 50 11.40 -8.29 -10.79
N ASN A 51 11.54 -9.47 -10.20
CA ASN A 51 10.42 -10.39 -9.96
C ASN A 51 10.63 -11.08 -8.60
N PRO A 52 10.26 -10.42 -7.50
CA PRO A 52 10.43 -10.97 -6.17
C PRO A 52 9.50 -12.17 -5.98
N SER A 53 10.05 -13.27 -5.44
CA SER A 53 9.22 -14.41 -5.06
C SER A 53 8.36 -14.05 -3.85
N SER A 54 7.03 -14.17 -3.99
CA SER A 54 6.09 -13.99 -2.90
C SER A 54 5.22 -15.23 -2.71
N SER A 55 4.80 -15.48 -1.47
CA SER A 55 3.74 -16.45 -1.13
C SER A 55 2.46 -15.77 -0.64
N LEU A 56 2.44 -14.44 -0.72
CA LEU A 56 1.42 -13.56 -0.18
C LEU A 56 1.03 -12.50 -1.22
N GLU A 57 -0.26 -12.38 -1.48
CA GLU A 57 -0.82 -11.42 -2.42
C GLU A 57 -1.87 -10.58 -1.70
N PHE A 58 -1.78 -9.25 -1.83
CA PHE A 58 -2.74 -8.30 -1.31
C PHE A 58 -3.48 -7.69 -2.50
N ASP A 59 -4.79 -7.85 -2.56
CA ASP A 59 -5.66 -7.35 -3.62
C ASP A 59 -6.63 -6.33 -3.04
N PHE A 60 -6.41 -5.05 -3.32
CA PHE A 60 -7.17 -3.93 -2.78
C PHE A 60 -8.40 -3.67 -3.65
N LYS A 61 -9.49 -4.40 -3.39
CA LYS A 61 -10.69 -4.42 -4.24
C LYS A 61 -11.41 -3.08 -4.37
N SER A 62 -11.45 -2.30 -3.30
CA SER A 62 -12.16 -1.01 -3.21
C SER A 62 -11.37 -0.02 -2.35
N SER A 63 -11.96 1.13 -2.03
CA SER A 63 -11.37 2.16 -1.16
C SER A 63 -11.06 1.71 0.28
N ASP A 64 -11.66 0.62 0.75
CA ASP A 64 -11.57 0.15 2.13
C ASP A 64 -11.48 -1.37 2.28
N THR A 65 -11.65 -2.13 1.19
CA THR A 65 -11.67 -3.59 1.21
C THR A 65 -10.39 -4.17 0.60
N VAL A 66 -9.82 -5.16 1.27
CA VAL A 66 -8.67 -5.94 0.82
C VAL A 66 -8.96 -7.44 0.87
N GLU A 67 -8.42 -8.18 -0.08
CA GLU A 67 -8.30 -9.63 -0.03
C GLU A 67 -6.83 -10.01 0.08
N VAL A 68 -6.50 -10.85 1.05
CA VAL A 68 -5.15 -11.37 1.24
C VAL A 68 -5.13 -12.84 0.91
N THR A 69 -4.38 -13.22 -0.12
CA THR A 69 -4.18 -14.62 -0.50
C THR A 69 -2.84 -15.12 0.01
N SER A 70 -2.87 -16.19 0.81
CA SER A 70 -1.69 -16.84 1.38
C SER A 70 -1.84 -18.35 1.27
N GLN A 71 -0.89 -19.01 0.62
CA GLN A 71 -0.86 -20.49 0.47
C GLN A 71 -2.18 -21.06 -0.09
N GLY A 72 -2.83 -20.33 -1.00
CA GLY A 72 -4.09 -20.73 -1.65
C GLY A 72 -5.35 -20.53 -0.81
N LYS A 73 -5.24 -19.88 0.36
CA LYS A 73 -6.39 -19.40 1.14
C LYS A 73 -6.53 -17.90 0.98
N THR A 74 -7.75 -17.42 0.88
CA THR A 74 -8.09 -15.99 0.80
C THR A 74 -8.73 -15.53 2.09
N PHE A 75 -8.31 -14.37 2.58
CA PHE A 75 -8.79 -13.72 3.80
C PHE A 75 -9.28 -12.33 3.42
N GLU A 76 -10.56 -12.06 3.64
CA GLU A 76 -11.13 -10.74 3.42
C GLU A 76 -10.87 -9.85 4.63
N GLY A 77 -10.72 -8.55 4.39
CA GLY A 77 -10.51 -7.60 5.44
C GLY A 77 -10.70 -6.17 5.01
N ASP A 78 -10.51 -5.30 5.99
CA ASP A 78 -10.59 -3.86 5.83
C ASP A 78 -9.16 -3.29 5.81
N TYR A 79 -8.93 -2.22 5.05
CA TYR A 79 -7.65 -1.50 5.05
C TYR A 79 -7.83 0.02 5.11
N SER A 80 -6.79 0.70 5.57
CA SER A 80 -6.68 2.16 5.50
C SER A 80 -5.25 2.57 5.19
N LEU A 81 -5.11 3.71 4.50
CA LEU A 81 -3.83 4.35 4.22
C LEU A 81 -3.88 5.79 4.71
N GLU A 82 -3.17 6.07 5.81
CA GLU A 82 -3.13 7.40 6.42
C GLU A 82 -1.69 7.75 6.82
N ASN A 83 -1.20 8.93 6.41
CA ASN A 83 0.14 9.41 6.77
C ASN A 83 1.25 8.36 6.57
N ASP A 84 1.32 7.77 5.37
CA ASP A 84 2.28 6.72 5.01
C ASP A 84 2.21 5.47 5.91
N THR A 85 1.06 5.25 6.54
CA THR A 85 0.79 4.06 7.35
C THR A 85 -0.33 3.26 6.71
N LEU A 86 0.00 2.07 6.21
CA LEU A 86 -0.97 1.09 5.72
C LEU A 86 -1.40 0.20 6.89
N SER A 87 -2.70 0.20 7.19
CA SER A 87 -3.29 -0.65 8.24
C SER A 87 -4.23 -1.67 7.61
N LEU A 88 -4.24 -2.88 8.16
CA LEU A 88 -4.97 -4.03 7.62
C LEU A 88 -5.59 -4.83 8.78
N ASP A 89 -6.89 -5.10 8.69
CA ASP A 89 -7.63 -5.93 9.64
C ASP A 89 -8.35 -7.04 8.88
N LEU A 90 -7.82 -8.27 8.96
CA LEU A 90 -8.31 -9.44 8.24
C LEU A 90 -9.20 -10.31 9.11
N LYS A 91 -10.22 -10.89 8.49
CA LYS A 91 -11.15 -11.85 9.09
C LYS A 91 -10.91 -13.25 8.54
N ASN A 92 -11.24 -14.27 9.32
CA ASN A 92 -11.23 -15.67 8.87
C ASN A 92 -12.55 -16.02 8.16
N GLU A 93 -12.68 -17.28 7.70
CA GLU A 93 -13.88 -17.78 7.01
C GLU A 93 -15.16 -17.70 7.86
N ASP A 94 -15.03 -17.66 9.19
CA ASP A 94 -16.14 -17.54 10.15
C ASP A 94 -16.49 -16.06 10.46
N GLY A 95 -15.77 -15.10 9.86
CA GLY A 95 -15.94 -13.66 10.08
C GLY A 95 -15.30 -13.13 11.37
N GLU A 96 -14.51 -13.94 12.06
CA GLU A 96 -13.77 -13.53 13.26
C GLU A 96 -12.45 -12.87 12.89
N GLU A 97 -12.00 -11.90 13.69
CA GLU A 97 -10.67 -11.28 13.52
C GLU A 97 -9.56 -12.33 13.53
N SER A 98 -8.74 -12.31 12.49
CA SER A 98 -7.65 -13.27 12.26
C SER A 98 -6.28 -12.60 12.38
N LEU A 99 -6.16 -11.39 11.84
CA LEU A 99 -4.89 -10.68 11.80
C LEU A 99 -5.11 -9.17 11.73
N ALA A 100 -4.41 -8.43 12.59
CA ALA A 100 -4.23 -6.99 12.41
C ALA A 100 -2.75 -6.68 12.14
N MET A 101 -2.46 -5.92 11.08
CA MET A 101 -1.12 -5.48 10.71
C MET A 101 -1.09 -3.99 10.42
N GLU A 102 0.03 -3.35 10.76
CA GLU A 102 0.34 -1.99 10.33
C GLU A 102 1.74 -1.95 9.74
N PHE A 103 1.88 -1.19 8.66
CA PHE A 103 3.11 -0.94 7.95
C PHE A 103 3.35 0.56 7.96
N ARG A 104 4.34 1.01 8.73
CA ARG A 104 4.79 2.42 8.71
C ARG A 104 5.77 2.65 7.56
N ASP A 105 5.94 3.93 7.23
CA ASP A 105 6.82 4.39 6.15
C ASP A 105 6.47 3.73 4.80
N PHE A 106 5.19 3.40 4.61
CA PHE A 106 4.66 2.80 3.40
C PHE A 106 4.71 3.81 2.25
N THR A 107 5.72 3.67 1.40
CA THR A 107 6.04 4.66 0.38
C THR A 107 6.51 3.98 -0.91
N PRO A 108 6.29 4.62 -2.09
CA PRO A 108 6.86 4.14 -3.35
C PRO A 108 8.39 4.13 -3.30
N HIS A 109 9.00 3.12 -3.93
CA HIS A 109 10.45 3.01 -4.01
C HIS A 109 11.02 3.91 -5.11
N GLU A 110 12.06 4.69 -4.80
CA GLU A 110 12.62 5.72 -5.70
C GLU A 110 13.08 5.20 -7.07
N GLN A 111 13.45 3.92 -7.14
CA GLN A 111 14.05 3.30 -8.34
C GLN A 111 13.08 2.41 -9.12
N ASN A 112 11.88 2.13 -8.58
CA ASN A 112 10.94 1.22 -9.21
C ASN A 112 9.50 1.65 -8.88
N GLU A 113 8.79 2.16 -9.88
CA GLU A 113 7.40 2.67 -9.76
C GLU A 113 6.36 1.60 -9.39
N LYS A 114 6.68 0.32 -9.61
CA LYS A 114 5.83 -0.81 -9.25
C LYS A 114 6.06 -1.29 -7.82
N LEU A 115 7.02 -0.72 -7.12
CA LEU A 115 7.45 -1.20 -5.82
C LEU A 115 7.12 -0.16 -4.75
N TYR A 116 6.49 -0.63 -3.68
CA TYR A 116 6.38 0.09 -2.43
C TYR A 116 7.17 -0.68 -1.37
N THR A 117 7.60 0.04 -0.34
CA THR A 117 8.27 -0.55 0.81
C THR A 117 7.65 -0.05 2.10
N GLY A 118 7.70 -0.85 3.15
CA GLY A 118 7.20 -0.46 4.46
C GLY A 118 7.79 -1.33 5.57
N THR A 119 7.71 -0.83 6.80
CA THR A 119 8.18 -1.56 7.99
C THR A 119 6.99 -1.98 8.84
N ILE A 120 6.96 -3.24 9.24
CA ILE A 120 5.90 -3.78 10.09
C ILE A 120 5.98 -3.14 11.49
N SER A 121 5.05 -2.25 11.81
CA SER A 121 4.95 -1.57 13.10
C SER A 121 3.97 -2.26 14.06
N LYS A 122 3.03 -3.04 13.53
CA LYS A 122 2.07 -3.83 14.31
C LYS A 122 1.85 -5.18 13.65
N LEU A 123 1.76 -6.21 14.49
CA LEU A 123 1.47 -7.57 14.09
C LEU A 123 0.74 -8.27 15.24
N ASP A 124 -0.58 -8.35 15.12
CA ASP A 124 -1.46 -9.02 16.10
C ASP A 124 -2.14 -10.21 15.42
N ILE A 125 -1.54 -11.39 15.60
CA ILE A 125 -2.04 -12.64 15.02
C ILE A 125 -3.02 -13.27 16.01
N LYS A 126 -4.31 -13.26 15.67
CA LYS A 126 -5.36 -13.95 16.45
C LYS A 126 -5.35 -15.42 16.07
N THR A 127 -4.42 -16.17 16.67
CA THR A 127 -4.29 -17.60 16.38
C THR A 127 -5.42 -18.41 17.01
N ASP A 128 -6.30 -18.99 16.19
CA ASP A 128 -7.13 -20.16 16.56
C ASP A 128 -6.38 -21.49 16.34
N GLY A 129 -5.16 -21.43 15.78
CA GLY A 129 -4.31 -22.57 15.47
C GLY A 129 -4.48 -23.16 14.06
N ARG A 130 -5.45 -22.69 13.25
CA ARG A 130 -5.71 -23.22 11.90
C ARG A 130 -5.32 -22.25 10.78
N HIS A 131 -5.22 -20.96 11.06
CA HIS A 131 -4.91 -19.93 10.09
C HIS A 131 -3.59 -19.24 10.47
N ARG A 132 -2.57 -19.36 9.61
CA ARG A 132 -1.21 -18.85 9.85
C ARG A 132 -0.88 -17.65 8.96
N VAL A 133 -1.89 -16.90 8.54
CA VAL A 133 -1.66 -15.68 7.75
C VAL A 133 -0.82 -14.71 8.58
N GLY A 134 0.21 -14.13 7.95
CA GLY A 134 1.17 -13.26 8.63
C GLY A 134 2.23 -13.97 9.49
N SER A 135 2.22 -15.30 9.66
CA SER A 135 3.20 -15.99 10.53
C SER A 135 4.65 -15.95 10.03
N ASN A 136 4.86 -15.58 8.77
CA ASN A 136 6.18 -15.42 8.16
C ASN A 136 6.75 -14.02 8.39
N PHE A 137 5.98 -13.13 9.03
CA PHE A 137 6.43 -11.80 9.36
C PHE A 137 6.83 -11.67 10.82
N SER A 138 7.65 -10.67 11.08
CA SER A 138 8.04 -10.25 12.41
C SER A 138 7.82 -8.75 12.53
N LEU A 139 7.55 -8.29 13.76
CA LEU A 139 7.65 -6.87 14.08
C LEU A 139 9.02 -6.33 13.66
N ASP A 140 9.04 -5.08 13.21
CA ASP A 140 10.20 -4.39 12.63
C ASP A 140 10.76 -5.05 11.37
N GLY A 141 10.06 -6.04 10.80
CA GLY A 141 10.39 -6.62 9.50
C GLY A 141 10.18 -5.60 8.39
N TYR A 142 11.16 -5.49 7.50
CA TYR A 142 11.06 -4.65 6.32
C TYR A 142 10.49 -5.47 5.15
N VAL A 143 9.49 -4.93 4.48
CA VAL A 143 8.74 -5.63 3.43
C VAL A 143 8.63 -4.79 2.16
N GLY A 144 8.57 -5.50 1.04
CA GLY A 144 8.30 -4.94 -0.27
C GLY A 144 6.93 -5.37 -0.76
N PHE A 145 6.24 -4.45 -1.45
CA PHE A 145 4.97 -4.66 -2.13
C PHE A 145 5.19 -4.38 -3.60
N TYR A 146 5.24 -5.43 -4.43
CA TYR A 146 5.47 -5.29 -5.86
C TYR A 146 4.16 -5.49 -6.62
N LYS A 147 3.76 -4.49 -7.42
CA LYS A 147 2.53 -4.54 -8.22
C LYS A 147 2.53 -5.76 -9.13
N SER A 148 1.50 -6.59 -8.96
CA SER A 148 1.19 -7.68 -9.89
C SER A 148 0.65 -7.07 -11.19
N ASN A 149 1.10 -7.59 -12.35
CA ASN A 149 0.61 -7.14 -13.67
C ASN A 149 -0.74 -7.75 -14.03
#